data_AF-A0A445F8B1-F1
#
_entry.id   AF-A0A445F8B1-F1
#
_cell.length_a   1.000
_cell.length_b   1.000
_cell.length_c   1.000
_cell.angle_alpha   90.00
_cell.angle_beta   90.00
_cell.angle_gamma   90.00
#
_symmetry.space_group_name_H-M   'P 1'
#
loop_
_entity.id
_entity.type
_entity.pdbx_description
1 polymer ?
#
loop_
_entity_poly.entity_id
_entity_poly.type
_entity_poly.pdbx_seq_one_letter_code
_entity_poly.pdbx_strand_id
1 'polypeptide(L)'
;MGPGVPTINLVLQNEEVVWSIIGANSMVQFNDVICLGFGDAGSDPSADQVGAVVGGFHLMTSITIGANQLENNMLQFDLATSRLGFCSLFLEHTDCANFNFTSSA
;
A
#
# COMPACT_ATOMS: atom_id res chain seq x y z
N MET A 1 -12.24 -4.09 6.40
CA MET A 1 -12.05 -3.02 7.41
C MET A 1 -10.87 -3.31 8.34
N GLY A 2 -10.76 -4.51 8.91
CA GLY A 2 -9.61 -4.92 9.72
C GLY A 2 -9.71 -4.45 11.18
N PRO A 3 -8.60 -4.45 11.94
CA PRO A 3 -8.56 -4.03 13.34
C PRO A 3 -9.02 -2.58 13.54
N GLY A 4 -9.70 -2.29 14.66
CA GLY A 4 -10.15 -0.96 15.04
C GLY A 4 -9.02 -0.07 15.56
N VAL A 5 -8.11 0.33 14.67
CA VAL A 5 -6.95 1.20 14.94
C VAL A 5 -7.11 2.55 14.24
N PRO A 6 -6.34 3.59 14.63
CA PRO A 6 -6.37 4.87 13.94
C PRO A 6 -6.00 4.75 12.45
N THR A 7 -6.74 5.48 11.60
CA THR A 7 -6.45 5.60 10.16
C THR A 7 -5.18 6.43 9.94
N ILE A 8 -4.32 6.00 9.02
CA ILE A 8 -3.16 6.77 8.55
C ILE A 8 -3.55 7.45 7.23
N ASN A 9 -3.41 8.77 7.15
CA ASN A 9 -3.77 9.53 5.96
C ASN A 9 -2.51 10.04 5.25
N LEU A 10 -2.32 9.62 4.00
CA LEU A 10 -1.34 10.22 3.11
C LEU A 10 -2.01 11.36 2.34
N VAL A 11 -1.74 12.59 2.75
CA VAL A 11 -2.19 13.80 2.04
C VAL A 11 -1.29 13.99 0.83
N LEU A 12 -1.89 14.09 -0.36
CA LEU A 12 -1.16 14.16 -1.63
C LEU A 12 -1.03 15.61 -2.11
N GLN A 13 -1.43 15.91 -3.34
CA GLN A 13 -1.22 17.22 -3.97
C GLN A 13 -1.97 18.37 -3.29
N ASN A 14 -3.01 18.09 -2.51
CA ASN A 14 -3.78 19.06 -1.74
C ASN A 14 -4.53 18.37 -0.58
N GLU A 15 -5.19 19.15 0.27
CA GLU A 15 -5.90 18.65 1.46
C GLU A 15 -7.15 17.81 1.14
N GLU A 16 -7.68 17.92 -0.09
CA GLU A 16 -8.86 17.17 -0.52
C GLU A 16 -8.50 15.78 -1.06
N VAL A 17 -7.24 15.58 -1.49
CA VAL A 17 -6.79 14.33 -2.10
C VAL A 17 -5.97 13.55 -1.07
N VAL A 18 -6.66 12.64 -0.40
CA VAL A 18 -6.12 11.84 0.72
C VAL A 18 -6.24 10.37 0.41
N TRP A 19 -5.12 9.64 0.48
CA TRP A 19 -5.13 8.19 0.51
C TRP A 19 -5.14 7.72 1.97
N SER A 20 -6.27 7.16 2.39
CA SER A 20 -6.45 6.60 3.73
C SER A 20 -6.04 5.13 3.79
N ILE A 21 -5.11 4.82 4.70
CA ILE A 21 -4.69 3.47 5.06
C ILE A 21 -5.41 3.09 6.35
N ILE A 22 -6.38 2.19 6.24
CA ILE A 22 -7.18 1.69 7.36
C ILE A 22 -6.53 0.48 8.03
N GLY A 23 -7.09 0.03 9.16
CA GLY A 23 -6.57 -1.09 9.93
C GLY A 23 -6.24 -2.35 9.12
N ALA A 24 -7.06 -2.71 8.14
CA ALA A 24 -6.81 -3.84 7.24
C ALA A 24 -5.53 -3.71 6.41
N ASN A 25 -5.09 -2.49 6.11
CA ASN A 25 -3.91 -2.21 5.29
C ASN A 25 -2.71 -1.73 6.11
N SER A 26 -2.93 -1.29 7.36
CA SER A 26 -1.87 -0.79 8.25
C SER A 26 -1.34 -1.84 9.21
N MET A 27 -2.13 -2.87 9.54
CA MET A 27 -1.79 -3.84 10.58
C MET A 27 -1.49 -5.21 9.97
N VAL A 28 -0.54 -5.93 10.58
CA VAL A 28 -0.19 -7.31 10.22
C VAL A 28 -0.32 -8.17 11.47
N GLN A 29 -1.02 -9.30 11.34
CA GLN A 29 -1.14 -10.27 12.43
C GLN A 29 -0.01 -11.29 12.36
N PHE A 30 0.66 -11.49 13.49
CA PHE A 30 1.67 -12.52 13.69
C PHE A 30 1.33 -13.31 14.95
N ASN A 31 0.83 -14.54 14.78
CA ASN A 31 0.25 -15.35 15.84
C ASN A 31 -0.87 -14.58 16.59
N ASP A 32 -0.70 -14.41 17.90
CA ASP A 32 -1.68 -13.74 18.77
C ASP A 32 -1.41 -12.23 18.94
N VAL A 33 -0.48 -11.68 18.15
CA VAL A 33 -0.08 -10.26 18.21
C VAL A 33 -0.39 -9.57 16.89
N ILE A 34 -0.80 -8.31 16.96
CA ILE A 34 -1.02 -7.45 15.80
C ILE A 34 0.00 -6.30 15.86
N CYS A 35 0.78 -6.15 14.78
CA CYS A 35 1.85 -5.16 14.67
C CYS A 35 1.55 -4.14 13.58
N LEU A 36 2.11 -2.93 13.72
CA LEU A 36 2.08 -1.93 12.66
C LEU A 36 2.96 -2.42 11.49
N GLY A 37 2.39 -2.53 10.29
CA GLY A 37 3.04 -3.01 9.08
C GLY A 37 3.92 -1.98 8.37
N PHE A 38 4.66 -1.17 9.13
CA PHE A 38 5.63 -0.20 8.63
C PHE A 38 7.00 -0.53 9.23
N GLY A 39 8.02 -0.65 8.38
CA GLY A 39 9.40 -0.93 8.78
C GLY A 39 10.28 0.31 8.65
N ASP A 40 11.24 0.46 9.56
CA ASP A 40 12.34 1.40 9.39
C ASP A 40 13.33 0.83 8.38
N ALA A 41 13.68 1.65 7.40
CA ALA A 41 14.56 1.25 6.31
C ALA A 41 16.01 1.72 6.51
N GLY A 42 16.29 2.54 7.53
CA GLY A 42 17.61 3.10 7.78
C GLY A 42 17.90 4.38 6.98
N SER A 43 19.09 4.95 7.18
CA SER A 43 19.41 6.34 6.82
C SER A 43 20.52 6.53 5.77
N ASP A 44 21.03 5.46 5.15
CA ASP A 44 22.25 5.57 4.33
C ASP A 44 21.96 5.86 2.84
N PRO A 45 22.35 7.04 2.29
CA PRO A 45 21.94 7.50 0.96
C PRO A 45 22.93 7.17 -0.19
N SER A 46 24.00 6.40 0.04
CA SER A 46 25.18 6.37 -0.86
C SER A 46 25.46 5.06 -1.62
N ALA A 47 24.46 4.29 -2.05
CA ALA A 47 24.72 2.99 -2.67
C ALA A 47 23.97 2.72 -3.97
N ASP A 48 24.06 3.61 -4.96
CA ASP A 48 23.88 3.47 -6.43
C ASP A 48 23.39 2.12 -7.05
N GLN A 49 22.48 1.34 -6.46
CA GLN A 49 21.86 0.12 -7.00
C GLN A 49 20.47 -0.12 -6.40
N VAL A 50 19.66 -0.83 -7.18
CA VAL A 50 18.19 -0.77 -7.24
C VAL A 50 17.51 -1.83 -6.36
N GLY A 51 16.60 -1.37 -5.48
CA GLY A 51 15.44 -2.14 -5.00
C GLY A 51 15.69 -3.17 -3.90
N ALA A 52 14.65 -3.39 -3.07
CA ALA A 52 14.60 -4.47 -2.09
C ALA A 52 14.47 -5.83 -2.78
N VAL A 53 15.58 -6.34 -3.32
CA VAL A 53 15.78 -7.76 -3.57
C VAL A 53 16.34 -8.34 -2.27
N VAL A 54 15.83 -9.51 -1.87
CA VAL A 54 16.37 -10.32 -0.77
C VAL A 54 17.91 -10.30 -0.83
N GLY A 55 18.56 -9.53 0.04
CA GLY A 55 20.04 -9.42 0.08
C GLY A 55 20.67 -8.02 0.16
N GLY A 56 19.93 -6.90 0.17
CA GLY A 56 20.54 -5.58 0.37
C GLY A 56 19.56 -4.44 0.64
N PHE A 57 19.99 -3.45 1.45
CA PHE A 57 19.25 -2.23 1.77
C PHE A 57 19.87 -1.05 1.03
N HIS A 58 19.16 -0.49 0.05
CA HIS A 58 19.45 0.84 -0.47
C HIS A 58 18.14 1.57 -0.76
N LEU A 59 17.98 2.78 -0.20
CA LEU A 59 16.74 3.56 -0.28
C LEU A 59 16.88 4.74 -1.23
N MET A 60 16.22 4.63 -2.39
CA MET A 60 16.05 5.76 -3.32
C MET A 60 14.85 6.66 -2.92
N THR A 61 13.96 6.19 -2.05
CA THR A 61 12.68 6.85 -1.73
C THR A 61 12.42 6.87 -0.22
N SER A 62 11.99 8.02 0.31
CA SER A 62 11.69 8.19 1.74
C SER A 62 10.45 7.41 2.19
N ILE A 63 9.51 7.16 1.29
CA ILE A 63 8.28 6.40 1.56
C ILE A 63 8.09 5.41 0.42
N THR A 64 7.90 4.14 0.78
CA THR A 64 7.57 3.07 -0.17
C THR A 64 6.28 2.40 0.28
N ILE A 65 5.25 2.47 -0.54
CA ILE A 65 3.97 1.80 -0.28
C ILE A 65 4.11 0.34 -0.73
N GLY A 66 4.09 -0.58 0.24
CA GLY A 66 4.30 -2.01 0.01
C GLY A 66 3.01 -2.76 -0.33
N ALA A 67 3.14 -4.04 -0.68
CA ALA A 67 2.02 -4.88 -1.12
C ALA A 67 0.84 -4.90 -0.13
N ASN A 68 1.10 -5.03 1.17
CA ASN A 68 0.06 -5.03 2.22
C ASN A 68 -0.82 -3.77 2.20
N GLN A 69 -0.21 -2.61 1.91
CA GLN A 69 -0.94 -1.35 1.80
C GLN A 69 -1.74 -1.26 0.48
N LEU A 70 -1.36 -2.01 -0.57
CA LEU A 70 -2.07 -2.04 -1.85
C LEU A 70 -3.21 -3.07 -1.87
N GLU A 71 -3.20 -4.07 -0.98
CA GLU A 71 -4.25 -5.09 -0.93
C GLU A 71 -5.64 -4.48 -0.79
N ASN A 72 -6.60 -5.00 -1.58
CA ASN A 72 -7.99 -4.52 -1.61
C ASN A 72 -8.15 -3.01 -1.90
N ASN A 73 -7.19 -2.44 -2.61
CA ASN A 73 -7.32 -1.14 -3.25
C ASN A 73 -7.29 -1.33 -4.77
N MET A 74 -8.19 -0.66 -5.47
CA MET A 74 -8.11 -0.56 -6.92
C MET A 74 -7.17 0.59 -7.28
N LEU A 75 -6.10 0.27 -8.00
CA LEU A 75 -5.11 1.25 -8.45
C LEU A 75 -5.10 1.31 -9.97
N GLN A 76 -5.26 2.52 -10.50
CA GLN A 76 -5.23 2.77 -11.94
C GLN A 76 -4.00 3.62 -12.28
N PHE A 77 -3.07 3.02 -13.02
CA PHE A 77 -1.92 3.72 -13.58
C PHE A 77 -2.29 4.26 -14.96
N ASP A 78 -2.75 5.51 -15.01
CA ASP A 78 -3.02 6.20 -16.27
C ASP A 78 -1.74 6.83 -16.80
N LEU A 79 -1.05 6.07 -17.65
CA LEU A 79 0.19 6.48 -18.31
C LEU A 79 -0.03 7.61 -19.33
N ALA A 80 -1.21 7.71 -19.94
CA ALA A 80 -1.49 8.71 -20.96
C ALA A 80 -1.63 10.11 -20.36
N THR A 81 -2.18 10.20 -19.15
CA THR A 81 -2.33 11.47 -18.42
C THR A 81 -1.34 11.66 -17.27
N SER A 82 -0.42 10.71 -17.07
CA SER A 82 0.57 10.69 -15.98
C SER A 82 -0.08 10.78 -14.59
N ARG A 83 -1.11 9.96 -14.32
CA ARG A 83 -1.88 9.98 -13.07
C ARG A 83 -2.00 8.59 -12.45
N LEU A 84 -2.06 8.58 -11.13
CA LEU A 84 -2.44 7.42 -10.33
C LEU A 84 -3.82 7.68 -9.73
N GLY A 85 -4.80 6.87 -10.11
CA GLY A 85 -6.09 6.77 -9.44
C GLY A 85 -6.07 5.68 -8.38
N PHE A 86 -6.74 5.91 -7.25
CA PHE A 86 -6.85 4.93 -6.18
C PHE A 86 -8.26 4.95 -5.57
N CYS A 87 -8.76 3.78 -5.18
CA CYS A 87 -10.01 3.62 -4.46
C CYS A 87 -9.93 2.43 -3.50
N SER A 88 -10.41 2.59 -2.27
CA SER A 88 -10.48 1.51 -1.30
C SER A 88 -11.73 0.67 -1.54
N LEU A 89 -11.56 -0.60 -1.90
CA LEU A 89 -12.70 -1.50 -2.16
C LEU A 89 -13.48 -1.83 -0.89
N PHE A 90 -12.86 -1.69 0.28
CA PHE A 90 -13.54 -1.83 1.55
C PHE A 90 -14.69 -0.84 1.72
N LEU A 91 -14.53 0.40 1.25
CA LEU A 91 -15.59 1.43 1.29
C LEU A 91 -16.74 1.10 0.34
N GLU A 92 -16.45 0.37 -0.74
CA GLU A 92 -17.41 -0.13 -1.72
C GLU A 92 -17.98 -1.51 -1.35
N HIS A 93 -17.74 -1.99 -0.12
CA HIS A 93 -18.18 -3.30 0.36
C HIS A 93 -17.78 -4.47 -0.55
N THR A 94 -16.59 -4.40 -1.16
CA THR A 94 -16.04 -5.46 -2.01
C THR A 94 -14.54 -5.65 -1.75
N ASP A 95 -13.92 -6.57 -2.48
CA ASP A 95 -12.50 -6.87 -2.43
C ASP A 95 -12.01 -7.29 -3.82
N CYS A 96 -10.69 -7.41 -4.00
CA CYS A 96 -10.14 -7.77 -5.31
C CYS A 96 -10.51 -9.20 -5.75
N ALA A 97 -10.80 -10.09 -4.81
CA ALA A 97 -11.10 -11.50 -5.09
C ALA A 97 -12.54 -11.70 -5.61
N ASN A 98 -13.44 -10.77 -5.33
CA ASN A 98 -14.82 -10.78 -5.82
C ASN A 98 -14.96 -10.48 -7.32
N PHE A 99 -13.86 -10.16 -8.02
CA PHE A 99 -13.91 -10.01 -9.47
C PHE A 99 -14.15 -11.37 -10.15
N ASN A 100 -15.10 -11.42 -11.08
CA ASN A 100 -15.44 -12.64 -11.79
C ASN A 100 -14.40 -12.97 -12.86
N PHE A 101 -13.38 -13.73 -12.48
CA PHE A 101 -12.40 -14.31 -13.40
C PHE A 101 -12.95 -15.59 -14.04
N THR A 102 -13.71 -15.47 -15.14
CA THR A 102 -14.03 -16.66 -15.95
C THR A 102 -12.83 -16.99 -16.84
N SER A 103 -12.17 -18.13 -16.62
CA SER A 103 -11.16 -18.61 -17.56
C SER A 103 -11.85 -19.17 -18.81
N SER A 104 -11.54 -18.62 -19.98
CA SER A 104 -11.71 -19.37 -21.23
C SER A 104 -10.67 -20.49 -21.24
N ALA A 105 -11.13 -21.75 -21.16
CA ALA A 105 -10.30 -22.93 -21.28
C ALA A 105 -9.63 -23.03 -22.67
#